data_AF-A0AAE3VUY6-F1
#
_entry.id   AF-A0AAE3VUY6-F1
#
_cell.length_a   1.000
_cell.length_b   1.000
_cell.length_c   1.000
_cell.angle_alpha   90.00
_cell.angle_beta   90.00
_cell.angle_gamma   90.00
#
_symmetry.space_group_name_H-M   'P 1'
#
loop_
_entity.id
_entity.type
_entity.pdbx_description
1 polymer ?
#
loop_
_entity_poly.entity_id
_entity_poly.type
_entity_poly.pdbx_seq_one_letter_code
_entity_poly.pdbx_strand_id
1 'polypeptide(L)'
;MREVSYLAQIWWVPFLLARKDRMSMAHGLEVRVPFADHRLLEYLYHVPWAMKFFDGKEKSLLRAAVADLLPDSVLQRRKSPYPSTQDARYERMLRARAGEILADPAAPSAGLLNVPALTELFRSPLESSGFGPRRRCAELVAGLDDWLRRYPVRLRLP
;
A
#
# COMPACT_ATOMS: atom_id res chain seq x y z
N MET A 1 -6.74 -21.46 -4.90
CA MET A 1 -5.90 -20.87 -3.80
C MET A 1 -4.40 -20.90 -4.07
N ARG A 2 -3.82 -21.96 -4.65
CA ARG A 2 -2.38 -22.01 -4.96
C ARG A 2 -1.95 -20.95 -5.98
N GLU A 3 -2.69 -20.80 -7.08
CA GLU A 3 -2.44 -19.76 -8.10
C GLU A 3 -2.46 -18.34 -7.50
N VAL A 4 -3.49 -18.02 -6.71
CA VAL A 4 -3.58 -16.73 -5.99
C VAL A 4 -2.38 -16.53 -5.06
N SER A 5 -1.95 -17.59 -4.36
CA SER A 5 -0.77 -17.53 -3.48
C SER A 5 0.51 -17.29 -4.28
N TYR A 6 0.66 -17.92 -5.45
CA TYR A 6 1.79 -17.72 -6.35
C TYR A 6 1.81 -16.29 -6.91
N LEU A 7 0.68 -15.80 -7.43
CA LEU A 7 0.55 -14.43 -7.92
C LEU A 7 0.88 -13.40 -6.83
N ALA A 8 0.42 -13.62 -5.60
CA ALA A 8 0.77 -12.76 -4.48
C ALA A 8 2.28 -12.73 -4.19
N GLN A 9 2.98 -13.87 -4.33
CA GLN A 9 4.42 -13.95 -4.12
C GLN A 9 5.24 -13.23 -5.20
N ILE A 10 4.80 -13.27 -6.46
CA ILE A 10 5.56 -12.67 -7.57
C ILE A 10 5.18 -11.21 -7.84
N TRP A 11 3.95 -10.77 -7.49
CA TRP A 11 3.49 -9.41 -7.76
C TRP A 11 3.38 -8.54 -6.51
N TRP A 12 2.84 -9.08 -5.41
CA TRP A 12 2.50 -8.27 -4.23
C TRP A 12 3.63 -8.20 -3.20
N VAL A 13 4.23 -9.34 -2.86
CA VAL A 13 5.33 -9.42 -1.88
C VAL A 13 6.54 -8.58 -2.31
N PRO A 14 7.01 -8.60 -3.58
CA PRO A 14 8.19 -7.84 -3.98
C PRO A 14 7.99 -6.33 -3.81
N PHE A 15 6.79 -5.82 -4.09
CA PHE A 15 6.44 -4.42 -3.84
C PHE A 15 6.60 -4.04 -2.35
N LEU A 16 6.11 -4.90 -1.44
CA LEU A 16 6.25 -4.67 0.00
C LEU A 16 7.70 -4.75 0.47
N LEU A 17 8.47 -5.72 -0.04
CA LEU A 17 9.88 -5.89 0.31
C LEU A 17 10.74 -4.73 -0.19
N ALA A 18 10.53 -4.28 -1.43
CA ALA A 18 11.23 -3.13 -1.99
C ALA A 18 10.95 -1.84 -1.20
N ARG A 19 9.68 -1.63 -0.78
CA ARG A 19 9.32 -0.49 0.07
C ARG A 19 10.03 -0.57 1.43
N LYS A 20 9.97 -1.72 2.11
CA LYS A 20 10.65 -1.96 3.38
C LYS A 20 12.14 -1.67 3.28
N ASP A 21 12.79 -2.17 2.23
CA ASP A 21 14.23 -2.08 2.04
C ASP A 21 14.69 -0.65 1.80
N ARG A 22 14.04 0.07 0.87
CA ARG A 22 14.36 1.48 0.60
C ARG A 22 14.16 2.36 1.83
N MET A 23 13.08 2.16 2.58
CA MET A 23 12.80 2.96 3.78
C MET A 23 13.81 2.69 4.89
N SER A 24 14.22 1.43 5.10
CA SER A 24 15.18 1.10 6.17
C SER A 24 16.61 1.51 5.81
N MET A 25 17.04 1.23 4.57
CA MET A 25 18.39 1.54 4.11
C MET A 25 18.65 3.03 3.98
N ALA A 26 17.62 3.85 3.73
CA ALA A 26 17.72 5.31 3.81
C ALA A 26 18.20 5.81 5.19
N HIS A 27 18.09 4.99 6.24
CA HIS A 27 18.55 5.27 7.59
C HIS A 27 19.66 4.31 8.05
N GLY A 28 20.30 3.57 7.13
CA GLY A 28 21.36 2.61 7.47
C GLY A 28 20.89 1.40 8.30
N LEU A 29 19.59 1.07 8.25
CA LEU A 29 19.00 -0.04 8.99
C LEU A 29 18.70 -1.23 8.08
N GLU A 30 19.13 -2.42 8.50
CA GLU A 30 18.79 -3.69 7.83
C GLU A 30 17.60 -4.36 8.52
N VAL A 31 16.41 -4.31 7.90
CA VAL A 31 15.22 -5.00 8.41
C VAL A 31 15.15 -6.43 7.87
N ARG A 32 15.14 -7.42 8.76
CA ARG A 32 14.93 -8.84 8.44
C ARG A 32 13.43 -9.18 8.40
N VAL A 33 13.07 -10.11 7.51
CA VAL A 33 11.67 -10.54 7.28
C VAL A 33 11.54 -12.07 7.41
N PRO A 34 11.57 -12.63 8.63
CA PRO A 34 11.63 -14.09 8.83
C PRO A 34 10.50 -14.88 8.15
N PHE A 35 9.30 -14.29 8.02
CA PHE A 35 8.18 -14.92 7.33
C PHE A 35 8.34 -15.03 5.80
N ALA A 36 9.34 -14.37 5.21
CA ALA A 36 9.68 -14.47 3.79
C ALA A 36 10.80 -15.50 3.53
N ASP A 37 11.14 -16.35 4.51
CA ASP A 37 12.06 -17.48 4.33
C ASP A 37 11.48 -18.50 3.33
N HIS A 38 12.28 -18.89 2.34
CA HIS A 38 11.85 -19.79 1.27
C HIS A 38 11.46 -21.18 1.81
N ARG A 39 12.07 -21.66 2.89
CA ARG A 39 11.76 -22.97 3.48
C ARG A 39 10.38 -22.96 4.10
N LEU A 40 10.03 -21.87 4.78
CA LEU A 40 8.70 -21.69 5.35
C LEU A 40 7.64 -21.58 4.24
N LEU A 41 7.97 -20.86 3.18
CA LEU A 41 7.11 -20.69 2.01
C LEU A 41 6.85 -22.03 1.30
N GLU A 42 7.90 -22.79 1.00
CA GLU A 42 7.83 -24.10 0.35
C GLU A 42 6.98 -25.09 1.17
N TYR A 43 7.21 -25.14 2.49
CA TYR A 43 6.38 -25.93 3.39
C TYR A 43 4.92 -25.51 3.32
N LEU A 44 4.64 -24.22 3.52
CA LEU A 44 3.28 -23.71 3.52
C LEU A 44 2.60 -23.81 2.16
N TYR A 45 3.32 -23.80 1.04
CA TYR A 45 2.73 -23.93 -0.29
C TYR A 45 1.99 -25.26 -0.47
N HIS A 46 2.48 -26.31 0.19
CA HIS A 46 1.89 -27.66 0.16
C HIS A 46 0.72 -27.81 1.13
N VAL A 47 0.67 -27.03 2.22
CA VAL A 47 -0.39 -27.11 3.23
C VAL A 47 -1.78 -26.75 2.63
N PRO A 48 -2.79 -27.64 2.76
CA PRO A 48 -4.15 -27.39 2.30
C PRO A 48 -4.75 -26.10 2.86
N TRP A 49 -5.57 -25.42 2.06
CA TRP A 49 -6.21 -24.17 2.51
C TRP A 49 -7.12 -24.37 3.73
N ALA A 50 -7.84 -25.49 3.79
CA ALA A 50 -8.69 -25.84 4.93
C ALA A 50 -7.92 -25.87 6.26
N MET A 51 -6.64 -26.26 6.26
CA MET A 51 -5.80 -26.20 7.46
C MET A 51 -5.32 -24.79 7.79
N LYS A 52 -5.14 -23.91 6.80
CA LYS A 52 -4.71 -22.52 7.03
C LYS A 52 -5.81 -21.65 7.62
N PHE A 53 -7.06 -22.06 7.47
CA PHE A 53 -8.27 -21.30 7.78
C PHE A 53 -9.33 -22.20 8.46
N PHE A 54 -8.90 -23.12 9.33
CA PHE A 54 -9.74 -24.23 9.83
C PHE A 54 -10.94 -23.80 10.69
N ASP A 55 -10.88 -22.62 11.31
CA ASP A 55 -11.93 -22.07 12.19
C ASP A 55 -12.57 -20.80 11.62
N GLY A 56 -12.38 -20.54 10.32
CA GLY A 56 -12.94 -19.36 9.67
C GLY A 56 -12.20 -18.04 9.98
N LYS A 57 -11.06 -18.08 10.68
CA LYS A 57 -10.26 -16.89 11.02
C LYS A 57 -9.03 -16.76 10.14
N GLU A 58 -8.60 -15.54 9.84
CA GLU A 58 -7.34 -15.37 9.14
C GLU A 58 -6.17 -15.85 10.02
N LYS A 59 -5.20 -16.51 9.38
CA LYS A 59 -3.98 -17.01 10.02
C LYS A 59 -4.22 -18.05 11.12
N SER A 60 -5.31 -18.83 11.08
CA SER A 60 -5.61 -19.85 12.12
C SER A 60 -4.45 -20.79 12.39
N LEU A 61 -3.82 -21.31 11.33
CA LEU A 61 -2.67 -22.20 11.47
C LEU A 61 -1.51 -21.53 12.22
N LEU A 62 -1.20 -20.28 11.90
CA LEU A 62 -0.15 -19.53 12.58
C LEU A 62 -0.53 -19.26 14.04
N ARG A 63 -1.79 -18.88 14.31
CA ARG A 63 -2.29 -18.62 15.66
C ARG A 63 -2.21 -19.89 16.53
N ALA A 64 -2.61 -21.04 15.97
CA ALA A 64 -2.52 -22.33 16.66
C ALA A 64 -1.07 -22.75 16.92
N ALA A 65 -0.17 -22.53 15.96
CA ALA A 65 1.24 -22.91 16.07
C ALA A 65 2.04 -22.10 17.10
N VAL A 66 1.51 -20.99 17.60
CA VAL A 66 2.16 -20.12 18.60
C VAL A 66 1.27 -19.86 19.81
N ALA A 67 0.21 -20.65 19.99
CA ALA A 67 -0.80 -20.42 21.02
C ALA A 67 -0.23 -20.51 22.44
N ASP A 68 0.83 -21.30 22.61
CA ASP A 68 1.60 -21.46 23.83
C ASP A 68 2.58 -20.31 24.11
N LEU A 69 2.87 -19.46 23.11
CA LEU A 69 3.88 -18.40 23.20
C LEU A 69 3.28 -17.00 23.44
N LEU A 70 2.00 -16.79 23.12
CA LEU A 70 1.37 -15.47 23.09
C LEU A 70 0.11 -15.43 23.96
N PRO A 71 -0.22 -14.29 24.59
CA PRO A 71 -1.46 -14.15 25.34
C PRO A 71 -2.68 -14.18 24.42
N ASP A 72 -3.81 -14.65 24.96
CA ASP A 72 -5.08 -14.75 24.24
C ASP A 72 -5.53 -13.45 23.59
N SER A 73 -5.25 -12.31 24.23
CA SER A 73 -5.56 -10.98 23.69
C SER A 73 -4.88 -10.71 22.35
N VAL A 74 -3.68 -11.26 22.12
CA VAL A 74 -2.95 -11.17 20.85
C VAL A 74 -3.46 -12.23 19.88
N LEU A 75 -3.65 -13.46 20.36
CA LEU A 75 -4.13 -14.60 19.56
C LEU A 75 -5.54 -14.43 19.01
N GLN A 76 -6.41 -13.67 19.68
CA GLN A 76 -7.78 -13.41 19.24
C GLN A 76 -7.93 -12.04 18.57
N ARG A 77 -6.86 -11.24 18.50
CA ARG A 77 -6.90 -9.92 17.87
C ARG A 77 -7.26 -10.03 16.40
N ARG A 78 -8.30 -9.29 15.98
CA ARG A 78 -8.67 -9.12 14.57
C ARG A 78 -7.51 -8.51 13.78
N LYS A 79 -7.24 -9.03 12.58
CA LYS A 79 -6.27 -8.41 11.66
C LYS A 79 -6.60 -6.94 11.45
N SER A 80 -5.62 -6.09 11.74
CA SER A 80 -5.65 -4.67 11.40
C SER A 80 -4.58 -4.43 10.33
N PRO A 81 -4.88 -3.66 9.26
CA PRO A 81 -3.87 -3.26 8.28
C PRO A 81 -2.79 -2.39 8.93
N TYR A 82 -1.67 -2.19 8.22
CA TYR A 82 -0.67 -1.20 8.64
C TYR A 82 -1.35 0.17 8.80
N PRO A 83 -0.97 0.96 9.82
CA PRO A 83 -1.56 2.26 10.02
C PRO A 83 -1.33 3.15 8.80
N SER A 84 -2.38 3.82 8.35
CA SER A 84 -2.26 4.96 7.44
C SER A 84 -2.32 6.26 8.25
N THR A 85 -1.74 7.32 7.69
CA THR A 85 -1.84 8.67 8.25
C THR A 85 -3.31 9.06 8.37
N GLN A 86 -3.78 9.33 9.59
CA GLN A 86 -5.16 9.77 9.86
C GLN A 86 -5.29 11.30 10.03
N ASP A 87 -4.16 12.03 10.01
CA ASP A 87 -4.17 13.48 10.22
C ASP A 87 -4.75 14.21 8.99
N ALA A 88 -5.85 14.93 9.20
CA ALA A 88 -6.51 15.75 8.19
C ALA A 88 -5.61 16.87 7.62
N ARG A 89 -4.54 17.27 8.33
CA ARG A 89 -3.52 18.20 7.80
C ARG A 89 -2.81 17.62 6.58
N TYR A 90 -2.54 16.31 6.57
CA TYR A 90 -1.87 15.65 5.47
C TYR A 90 -2.71 15.70 4.18
N GLU A 91 -4.01 15.39 4.27
CA GLU A 91 -4.90 15.48 3.11
C GLU A 91 -5.04 16.93 2.61
N ARG A 92 -5.12 17.92 3.50
CA ARG A 92 -5.15 19.33 3.12
C ARG A 92 -3.90 19.75 2.33
N MET A 93 -2.71 19.35 2.80
CA MET A 93 -1.46 19.63 2.10
C MET A 93 -1.42 18.99 0.71
N LEU A 94 -1.86 17.73 0.60
CA LEU A 94 -1.93 17.04 -0.69
C LEU A 94 -2.89 17.74 -1.66
N ARG A 95 -4.08 18.12 -1.20
CA ARG A 95 -5.07 18.83 -2.05
C ARG A 95 -4.57 20.20 -2.46
N ALA A 96 -3.88 20.93 -1.59
CA ALA A 96 -3.25 22.21 -1.93
C ALA A 96 -2.20 22.01 -3.03
N ARG A 97 -1.29 21.05 -2.85
CA ARG A 97 -0.26 20.73 -3.86
C ARG A 97 -0.85 20.26 -5.18
N ALA A 98 -1.87 19.41 -5.14
CA ALA A 98 -2.58 18.97 -6.35
C ALA A 98 -3.27 20.16 -7.03
N GLY A 99 -3.85 21.09 -6.27
CA GLY A 99 -4.44 22.31 -6.79
C GLY A 99 -3.43 23.20 -7.54
N GLU A 100 -2.22 23.37 -7.00
CA GLU A 100 -1.13 24.08 -7.69
C GLU A 100 -0.79 23.43 -9.04
N ILE A 101 -0.70 22.09 -9.07
CA ILE A 101 -0.40 21.33 -10.30
C ILE A 101 -1.53 21.50 -11.32
N LEU A 102 -2.79 21.41 -10.88
CA LEU A 102 -3.95 21.58 -11.76
C LEU A 102 -4.07 23.00 -12.34
N ALA A 103 -3.52 24.00 -11.63
CA ALA A 103 -3.53 25.39 -12.06
C ALA A 103 -2.33 25.76 -12.96
N ASP A 104 -1.31 24.90 -13.06
CA ASP A 104 -0.10 25.12 -13.85
C ASP A 104 -0.20 24.43 -15.23
N PRO A 105 -0.43 25.17 -16.33
CA PRO A 105 -0.49 24.58 -17.67
C PRO A 105 0.85 24.00 -18.14
N ALA A 106 1.96 24.42 -17.53
CA ALA A 106 3.29 23.91 -17.81
C ALA A 106 3.65 22.69 -16.95
N ALA A 107 2.76 22.23 -16.08
CA ALA A 107 2.97 21.01 -15.32
C ALA A 107 3.07 19.82 -16.30
N PRO A 108 4.09 18.95 -16.17
CA PRO A 108 4.25 17.79 -17.06
C PRO A 108 3.04 16.86 -17.06
N SER A 109 2.26 16.85 -15.97
CA SER A 109 1.04 16.06 -15.84
C SER A 109 -0.22 16.72 -16.41
N ALA A 110 -0.20 18.02 -16.78
CA ALA A 110 -1.41 18.78 -17.13
C ALA A 110 -2.26 18.11 -18.23
N GLY A 111 -1.63 17.56 -19.27
CA GLY A 111 -2.31 16.89 -20.39
C GLY A 111 -2.83 15.48 -20.08
N LEU A 112 -2.56 14.94 -18.89
CA LEU A 112 -2.98 13.59 -18.47
C LEU A 112 -4.13 13.61 -17.46
N LEU A 113 -4.50 14.79 -16.97
CA LEU A 113 -5.43 14.96 -15.86
C LEU A 113 -6.78 15.47 -16.34
N ASN A 114 -7.87 14.86 -15.84
CA ASN A 114 -9.20 15.44 -15.97
C ASN A 114 -9.35 16.58 -14.94
N VAL A 115 -8.88 17.77 -15.31
CA VAL A 115 -8.85 18.96 -14.43
C VAL A 115 -10.23 19.30 -13.87
N PRO A 116 -11.32 19.35 -14.66
CA PRO A 116 -12.66 19.62 -14.11
C PRO A 116 -13.09 18.61 -13.03
N ALA A 117 -12.91 17.31 -13.28
CA ALA A 117 -13.32 16.26 -12.34
C ALA A 117 -12.48 16.29 -11.05
N LEU A 118 -11.17 16.52 -11.15
CA LEU A 118 -10.28 16.58 -9.99
C LEU A 118 -10.52 17.84 -9.15
N THR A 119 -10.77 18.97 -9.80
CA THR A 119 -11.10 20.22 -9.11
C THR A 119 -12.37 20.05 -8.28
N GLU A 120 -13.40 19.41 -8.84
CA GLU A 120 -14.63 19.14 -8.12
C GLU A 120 -14.43 18.15 -6.98
N LEU A 121 -13.67 17.08 -7.22
CA LEU A 121 -13.33 16.10 -6.20
C LEU A 121 -12.64 16.75 -4.98
N PHE A 122 -11.72 17.69 -5.22
CA PHE A 122 -10.96 18.33 -4.15
C PHE A 122 -11.73 19.42 -3.39
N ARG A 123 -12.91 19.83 -3.85
CA ARG A 123 -13.84 20.70 -3.09
C ARG A 123 -14.69 19.92 -2.07
N SER A 124 -14.87 18.61 -2.27
CA SER A 124 -15.64 17.78 -1.35
C SER A 124 -15.03 17.73 0.06
N PRO A 125 -15.77 17.34 1.11
CA PRO A 125 -15.21 17.22 2.46
C PRO A 125 -13.98 16.28 2.53
N LEU A 126 -13.09 16.56 3.49
CA LEU A 126 -11.96 15.69 3.81
C LEU A 126 -12.44 14.31 4.25
N GLU A 127 -11.61 13.30 4.03
CA GLU A 127 -11.93 11.93 4.39
C GLU A 127 -11.56 11.67 5.85
N SER A 128 -12.47 11.01 6.57
CA SER A 128 -12.22 10.57 7.95
C SER A 128 -11.25 9.39 8.04
N SER A 129 -10.93 8.77 6.92
CA SER A 129 -10.05 7.60 6.83
C SER A 129 -8.85 7.90 5.95
N GLY A 130 -7.66 7.55 6.45
CA GLY A 130 -6.41 7.63 5.70
C GLY A 130 -6.31 6.74 4.46
N PHE A 131 -7.34 5.93 4.15
CA PHE A 131 -7.43 5.10 2.95
C PHE A 131 -8.51 5.55 1.96
N GLY A 132 -9.09 6.72 2.19
CA GLY A 132 -10.17 7.20 1.35
C GLY A 132 -9.74 7.40 -0.12
N PRO A 133 -10.63 7.13 -1.09
CA PRO A 133 -10.34 7.29 -2.51
C PRO A 133 -9.93 8.72 -2.90
N ARG A 134 -10.48 9.76 -2.26
CA ARG A 134 -10.22 11.16 -2.64
C ARG A 134 -8.81 11.60 -2.29
N ARG A 135 -8.35 11.24 -1.09
CA ARG A 135 -6.96 11.42 -0.68
C ARG A 135 -6.02 10.74 -1.67
N ARG A 136 -6.31 9.50 -2.07
CA ARG A 136 -5.49 8.76 -3.04
C ARG A 136 -5.41 9.47 -4.40
N CYS A 137 -6.47 10.09 -4.87
CA CYS A 137 -6.42 10.90 -6.09
C CYS A 137 -5.44 12.08 -5.95
N ALA A 138 -5.43 12.78 -4.81
CA ALA A 138 -4.47 13.85 -4.56
C ALA A 138 -3.02 13.33 -4.49
N GLU A 139 -2.79 12.19 -3.85
CA GLU A 139 -1.48 11.50 -3.83
C GLU A 139 -1.01 11.12 -5.23
N LEU A 140 -1.92 10.61 -6.07
CA LEU A 140 -1.61 10.20 -7.45
C LEU A 140 -1.28 11.41 -8.33
N VAL A 141 -2.02 12.51 -8.23
CA VAL A 141 -1.72 13.75 -8.98
C VAL A 141 -0.32 14.26 -8.60
N ALA A 142 -0.06 14.43 -7.30
CA ALA A 142 1.23 14.93 -6.83
C ALA A 142 2.39 13.97 -7.19
N GLY A 143 2.17 12.66 -7.03
CA GLY A 143 3.17 11.63 -7.31
C GLY A 143 3.48 11.48 -8.80
N LEU A 144 2.46 11.56 -9.66
CA LEU A 144 2.65 11.52 -11.12
C LEU A 144 3.44 12.73 -11.59
N ASP A 145 3.09 13.94 -11.12
CA ASP A 145 3.79 15.17 -11.50
C ASP A 145 5.26 15.15 -11.04
N ASP A 146 5.54 14.75 -9.79
CA ASP A 146 6.91 14.60 -9.29
C ASP A 146 7.70 13.58 -10.10
N TRP A 147 7.08 12.44 -10.43
CA TRP A 147 7.71 11.41 -11.22
C TRP A 147 8.05 11.90 -12.64
N LEU A 148 7.12 12.57 -13.33
CA LEU A 148 7.36 13.13 -14.66
C LEU A 148 8.45 14.22 -14.66
N ARG A 149 8.58 14.99 -13.59
CA ARG A 149 9.68 15.98 -13.44
C ARG A 149 11.02 15.31 -13.17
N ARG A 150 11.04 14.24 -12.39
CA ARG A 150 12.28 13.57 -11.97
C ARG A 150 12.86 12.66 -13.06
N TYR A 151 12.01 12.04 -13.87
CA TYR A 151 12.43 11.08 -14.88
C TYR A 151 12.19 11.65 -16.29
N PRO A 152 13.22 11.68 -17.17
CA PRO A 152 13.09 12.21 -18.51
C PRO A 152 12.32 11.23 -19.41
N VAL A 153 11.00 11.22 -19.27
CA VAL A 153 10.11 10.32 -20.01
C VAL A 153 9.45 11.05 -21.17
N ARG A 154 9.42 10.40 -22.34
CA ARG A 154 8.68 10.89 -23.51
C ARG A 154 7.36 10.13 -23.60
N LEU A 155 6.26 10.83 -23.34
CA LEU A 155 4.93 10.27 -23.48
C LEU A 155 4.52 10.27 -24.95
N ARG A 156 4.10 9.10 -25.45
CA ARG A 156 3.42 8.96 -26.74
C ARG A 156 2.00 8.52 -26.43
N LEU A 157 1.10 9.49 -26.38
CA LEU A 157 -0.32 9.23 -26.24
C LEU A 157 -0.88 8.86 -27.63
N PRO A 158 -1.84 7.92 -27.71
CA PRO A 158 -2.48 7.52 -28.96
C PRO A 158 -3.23 8.66 -29.64
#